data_AF-A0ABD5QA17-F1
#
_entry.id   AF-A0ABD5QA17-F1
#
_cell.length_a   1.000
_cell.length_b   1.000
_cell.length_c   1.000
_cell.angle_alpha   90.00
_cell.angle_beta   90.00
_cell.angle_gamma   90.00
#
_symmetry.space_group_name_H-M   'P 1'
#
loop_
_entity.id
_entity.type
_entity.pdbx_description
1 polymer ?
#
loop_
_entity_poly.entity_id
_entity_poly.type
_entity_poly.pdbx_seq_one_letter_code
_entity_poly.pdbx_strand_id
1 'polypeptide(L)'
;MLGRVLLEVSIGVSIMIAVATAVVVGRQRLVVTLREFTDRLRDVAPTAAVLTVVLLFNGIARQVVPELSWIINQNVGFVNLNLTWVIYDLEGEFLVWLQSFANPTFTSYFSFIYIYGYIFLLVFPVVAYFALPNSRPLRELLAAYTLNYVLGLICYVVIIAYGPRNMMPELVQGLLFDTYPRYQYLTRQVNRNTNVFPSLHTSLSVTVALLAYRSRAVYPRWHPVAFTLAVSVVLSTMYLGIHWATDVVAGIVLAWLCVVLASRLVGRWSPVGYLRDHFRDRGWLGSRPPEP
;
A
#
# COMPACT_ATOMS: atom_id res chain seq x y z
N MET A 1 -0.48 -12.85 -22.81
CA MET A 1 -1.08 -13.31 -21.54
C MET A 1 -1.19 -12.20 -20.50
N LEU A 2 -0.11 -11.48 -20.16
CA LEU A 2 -0.14 -10.37 -19.19
C LEU A 2 -1.25 -9.32 -19.44
N GLY A 3 -1.40 -8.84 -20.68
CA GLY A 3 -2.41 -7.83 -21.02
C GLY A 3 -3.87 -8.28 -20.74
N ARG A 4 -4.18 -9.57 -20.93
CA ARG A 4 -5.52 -10.12 -20.61
C ARG A 4 -5.77 -10.13 -19.10
N VAL A 5 -4.78 -10.57 -18.33
CA VAL A 5 -4.86 -10.60 -16.86
C VAL A 5 -5.00 -9.19 -16.28
N LEU A 6 -4.23 -8.23 -16.80
CA LEU A 6 -4.35 -6.82 -16.40
C LEU A 6 -5.73 -6.26 -16.69
N LEU A 7 -6.29 -6.55 -17.87
CA LEU A 7 -7.63 -6.11 -18.24
C LEU A 7 -8.71 -6.71 -17.31
N GLU A 8 -8.65 -8.03 -17.05
CA GLU A 8 -9.57 -8.73 -16.16
C GLU A 8 -9.56 -8.14 -14.73
N VAL A 9 -8.35 -7.95 -14.17
CA VAL A 9 -8.19 -7.35 -12.85
C VAL A 9 -8.68 -5.90 -12.84
N SER A 10 -8.35 -5.12 -13.87
CA SER A 10 -8.76 -3.72 -13.96
C SER A 10 -10.27 -3.58 -14.05
N ILE A 11 -10.96 -4.41 -14.84
CA ILE A 11 -12.43 -4.41 -14.94
C ILE A 11 -13.04 -4.76 -13.57
N GLY A 12 -12.60 -5.86 -12.95
CA GLY A 12 -13.14 -6.29 -11.66
C GLY A 12 -12.98 -5.24 -10.57
N VAL A 13 -11.77 -4.67 -10.44
CA VAL A 13 -11.49 -3.60 -9.47
C VAL A 13 -12.30 -2.33 -9.79
N SER A 14 -12.45 -1.96 -11.06
CA SER A 14 -13.25 -0.78 -11.44
C SER A 14 -14.72 -0.93 -11.05
N ILE A 15 -15.29 -2.12 -11.22
CA ILE A 15 -16.66 -2.42 -10.77
C ILE A 15 -16.75 -2.30 -9.24
N MET A 16 -15.78 -2.87 -8.50
CA MET A 16 -15.75 -2.76 -7.03
C MET A 16 -15.67 -1.30 -6.58
N ILE A 17 -14.81 -0.49 -7.21
CA ILE A 17 -14.67 0.95 -6.92
C ILE A 17 -15.98 1.69 -7.23
N ALA A 18 -16.63 1.41 -8.36
CA ALA A 18 -17.89 2.05 -8.73
C ALA A 18 -19.00 1.76 -7.71
N VAL A 19 -19.16 0.49 -7.33
CA VAL A 19 -20.13 0.08 -6.29
C VAL A 19 -19.81 0.73 -4.95
N ALA A 20 -18.57 0.68 -4.50
CA ALA A 20 -18.16 1.29 -3.24
C ALA A 20 -18.35 2.82 -3.25
N THR A 21 -18.08 3.48 -4.38
CA THR A 21 -18.30 4.92 -4.55
C THR A 21 -19.79 5.26 -4.43
N ALA A 22 -20.67 4.49 -5.05
CA ALA A 22 -22.11 4.67 -4.94
C ALA A 22 -22.62 4.49 -3.50
N VAL A 23 -22.11 3.46 -2.78
CA VAL A 23 -22.57 3.10 -1.43
C VAL A 23 -21.99 4.00 -0.33
N VAL A 24 -20.72 4.39 -0.44
CA VAL A 24 -19.97 5.08 0.62
C VAL A 24 -19.93 6.60 0.42
N VAL A 25 -19.66 7.07 -0.80
CA VAL A 25 -19.50 8.51 -1.09
C VAL A 25 -20.86 9.17 -1.30
N GLY A 26 -21.74 8.51 -2.06
CA GLY A 26 -23.09 8.98 -2.32
C GLY A 26 -23.19 10.09 -3.39
N ARG A 27 -24.38 10.22 -3.99
CA ARG A 27 -24.61 11.06 -5.17
C ARG A 27 -24.33 12.55 -4.95
N GLN A 28 -24.75 13.11 -3.82
CA GLN A 28 -24.59 14.54 -3.55
C GLN A 28 -23.11 14.95 -3.47
N ARG A 29 -22.28 14.17 -2.76
CA ARG A 29 -20.82 14.43 -2.68
C ARG A 29 -20.15 14.32 -4.04
N LEU A 30 -20.56 13.37 -4.88
CA LEU A 30 -20.02 13.23 -6.24
C LEU A 30 -20.30 14.46 -7.10
N VAL A 31 -21.52 15.00 -7.05
CA VAL A 31 -21.88 16.22 -7.80
C VAL A 31 -21.01 17.40 -7.38
N VAL A 32 -20.80 17.59 -6.07
CA VAL A 32 -19.91 18.64 -5.55
C VAL A 32 -18.46 18.40 -5.99
N THR A 33 -17.98 17.16 -5.88
CA THR A 33 -16.61 16.79 -6.28
C THR A 33 -16.35 17.08 -7.76
N LEU A 34 -17.34 16.85 -8.63
CA LEU A 34 -17.23 17.14 -10.06
C LEU A 34 -17.21 18.65 -10.35
N ARG A 35 -17.98 19.45 -9.61
CA ARG A 35 -17.99 20.92 -9.75
C ARG A 35 -16.67 21.55 -9.30
N GLU A 36 -16.08 21.02 -8.23
CA GLU A 36 -14.84 21.53 -7.62
C GLU A 36 -13.60 20.72 -8.04
N PHE A 37 -13.70 19.94 -9.12
CA PHE A 37 -12.68 18.95 -9.49
C PHE A 37 -11.29 19.58 -9.66
N THR A 38 -11.22 20.69 -10.38
CA THR A 38 -9.96 21.38 -10.69
C THR A 38 -9.28 21.92 -9.43
N ASP A 39 -10.05 22.48 -8.50
CA ASP A 39 -9.51 23.06 -7.27
C ASP A 39 -9.01 21.96 -6.32
N ARG A 40 -9.79 20.89 -6.17
CA ARG A 40 -9.40 19.71 -5.40
C ARG A 40 -8.16 19.04 -5.97
N LEU A 41 -8.07 18.95 -7.31
CA LEU A 41 -6.91 18.40 -7.98
C LEU A 41 -5.66 19.25 -7.72
N ARG A 42 -5.77 20.59 -7.83
CA ARG A 42 -4.65 21.51 -7.55
C ARG A 42 -4.15 21.40 -6.10
N ASP A 43 -5.07 21.26 -5.14
CA ASP A 43 -4.71 21.11 -3.72
C ASP A 43 -3.93 19.81 -3.43
N VAL A 44 -4.24 18.74 -4.15
CA VAL A 44 -3.66 17.40 -3.93
C VAL A 44 -2.44 17.16 -4.83
N ALA A 45 -2.37 17.85 -5.97
CA ALA A 45 -1.37 17.64 -7.02
C ALA A 45 0.08 17.57 -6.51
N PRO A 46 0.55 18.45 -5.59
CA PRO A 46 1.93 18.34 -5.09
C PRO A 46 2.20 17.04 -4.36
N THR A 47 1.26 16.57 -3.53
CA THR A 47 1.44 15.33 -2.77
C THR A 47 1.31 14.11 -3.68
N ALA A 48 0.39 14.16 -4.66
CA ALA A 48 0.27 13.14 -5.68
C ALA A 48 1.52 13.05 -6.58
N ALA A 49 2.09 14.19 -6.97
CA ALA A 49 3.31 14.24 -7.79
C ALA A 49 4.50 13.58 -7.08
N VAL A 50 4.68 13.85 -5.77
CA VAL A 50 5.73 13.20 -4.97
C VAL A 50 5.53 11.68 -4.94
N LEU A 51 4.29 11.21 -4.69
CA LEU A 51 4.01 9.78 -4.72
C LEU A 51 4.31 9.17 -6.10
N THR A 52 3.89 9.83 -7.18
CA THR A 52 4.15 9.38 -8.56
C THR A 52 5.64 9.26 -8.83
N VAL A 53 6.44 10.26 -8.47
CA VAL A 53 7.91 10.21 -8.62
C VAL A 53 8.50 9.04 -7.83
N VAL A 54 8.07 8.85 -6.59
CA VAL A 54 8.52 7.72 -5.76
C VAL A 54 8.12 6.38 -6.37
N LEU A 55 6.90 6.23 -6.89
CA LEU A 55 6.45 4.98 -7.53
C LEU A 55 7.24 4.67 -8.80
N LEU A 56 7.49 5.68 -9.64
CA LEU A 56 8.32 5.53 -10.84
C LEU A 56 9.75 5.13 -10.48
N PHE A 57 10.36 5.84 -9.52
CA PHE A 57 11.69 5.49 -9.02
C PHE A 57 11.72 4.09 -8.41
N ASN A 58 10.72 3.73 -7.60
CA ASN A 58 10.62 2.42 -6.96
C ASN A 58 10.51 1.29 -8.00
N GLY A 59 9.77 1.52 -9.10
CA GLY A 59 9.67 0.59 -10.22
C GLY A 59 11.01 0.33 -10.92
N ILE A 60 11.85 1.36 -11.07
CA ILE A 60 13.20 1.24 -11.63
C ILE A 60 14.15 0.61 -10.61
N ALA A 61 14.17 1.14 -9.38
CA ALA A 61 15.06 0.71 -8.30
C ALA A 61 14.93 -0.80 -8.02
N ARG A 62 13.71 -1.35 -8.02
CA ARG A 62 13.49 -2.80 -7.80
C ARG A 62 14.20 -3.71 -8.81
N GLN A 63 14.62 -3.21 -9.96
CA GLN A 63 15.40 -3.98 -10.94
C GLN A 63 16.86 -4.13 -10.51
N VAL A 64 17.42 -3.09 -9.86
CA VAL A 64 18.81 -3.03 -9.41
C VAL A 64 19.00 -3.41 -7.93
N VAL A 65 17.92 -3.38 -7.14
CA VAL A 65 17.97 -3.68 -5.69
C VAL A 65 18.63 -5.03 -5.37
N PRO A 66 18.36 -6.16 -6.05
CA PRO A 66 19.02 -7.42 -5.70
C PRO A 66 20.54 -7.36 -5.83
N GLU A 67 21.05 -6.74 -6.90
CA GLU A 67 22.48 -6.55 -7.13
C GLU A 67 23.09 -5.59 -6.09
N LEU A 68 22.41 -4.47 -5.82
CA LEU A 68 22.85 -3.50 -4.80
C LEU A 68 22.88 -4.12 -3.41
N SER A 69 21.86 -4.90 -3.04
CA SER A 69 21.78 -5.55 -1.72
C SER A 69 22.93 -6.54 -1.54
N TRP A 70 23.26 -7.30 -2.59
CA TRP A 70 24.38 -8.23 -2.57
C TRP A 70 25.73 -7.50 -2.48
N ILE A 71 25.94 -6.44 -3.28
CA ILE A 71 27.15 -5.61 -3.24
C ILE A 71 27.34 -4.99 -1.85
N ILE A 72 26.28 -4.44 -1.25
CA ILE A 72 26.33 -3.82 0.08
C ILE A 72 26.68 -4.87 1.13
N ASN A 73 26.00 -6.03 1.14
CA ASN A 73 26.24 -7.07 2.14
C ASN A 73 27.61 -7.76 1.98
N GLN A 74 28.21 -7.75 0.77
CA GLN A 74 29.55 -8.30 0.55
C GLN A 74 30.69 -7.32 0.87
N ASN A 75 30.53 -6.03 0.55
CA ASN A 75 31.62 -5.05 0.68
C ASN A 75 31.59 -4.28 2.01
N VAL A 76 30.43 -4.22 2.68
CA VAL A 76 30.29 -3.58 3.99
C VAL A 76 30.33 -4.66 5.07
N GLY A 77 31.53 -5.12 5.43
CA GLY A 77 31.78 -6.22 6.38
C GLY A 77 31.23 -6.04 7.82
N PHE A 78 30.50 -4.96 8.10
CA PHE A 78 29.83 -4.69 9.38
C PHE A 78 28.31 -4.91 9.36
N VAL A 79 27.69 -5.14 8.18
CA VAL A 79 26.24 -5.23 8.02
C VAL A 79 25.90 -6.44 7.14
N ASN A 80 26.10 -7.66 7.66
CA ASN A 80 25.50 -8.86 7.10
C ASN A 80 24.09 -9.02 7.71
N LEU A 81 23.13 -8.23 7.25
CA LEU A 81 21.73 -8.27 7.71
C LEU A 81 20.92 -9.27 6.87
N ASN A 82 21.46 -10.47 6.70
CA ASN A 82 20.66 -11.58 6.19
C ASN A 82 19.79 -12.12 7.33
N LEU A 83 18.56 -11.63 7.40
CA LEU A 83 17.60 -12.04 8.44
C LEU A 83 16.90 -13.35 8.11
N THR A 84 17.13 -13.95 6.94
CA THR A 84 16.40 -15.15 6.50
C THR A 84 16.47 -16.28 7.52
N TRP A 85 17.68 -16.60 7.99
CA TRP A 85 17.88 -17.67 8.97
C TRP A 85 17.40 -17.29 10.36
N VAL A 86 17.57 -16.02 10.76
CA VAL A 86 17.06 -15.52 12.05
C VAL A 86 15.54 -15.63 12.12
N ILE A 87 14.84 -15.29 11.02
CA ILE A 87 13.39 -15.40 10.91
C ILE A 87 12.98 -16.88 10.90
N TYR A 88 13.71 -17.74 10.18
CA TYR A 88 13.44 -19.17 10.16
C TYR A 88 13.60 -19.82 11.54
N ASP A 89 14.68 -19.53 12.25
CA ASP A 89 14.92 -20.08 13.60
C ASP A 89 13.87 -19.59 14.61
N LEU A 90 13.32 -18.39 14.40
CA LEU A 90 12.26 -17.83 15.24
C LEU A 90 10.88 -18.43 14.95
N GLU A 91 10.53 -18.61 13.68
CA GLU A 91 9.18 -19.02 13.27
C GLU A 91 9.04 -20.53 13.05
N GLY A 92 10.15 -21.23 12.80
CA GLY A 92 10.20 -22.66 12.54
C GLY A 92 9.18 -23.11 11.49
N GLU A 93 8.33 -24.05 11.88
CA GLU A 93 7.30 -24.66 11.03
C GLU A 93 5.95 -23.94 11.06
N PHE A 94 5.85 -22.73 11.64
CA PHE A 94 4.58 -22.01 11.78
C PHE A 94 3.79 -21.91 10.47
N LEU A 95 4.47 -21.60 9.35
CA LEU A 95 3.80 -21.50 8.05
C LEU A 95 3.42 -22.86 7.46
N VAL A 96 4.16 -23.93 7.78
CA VAL A 96 3.79 -25.29 7.40
C VAL A 96 2.51 -25.69 8.12
N TRP A 97 2.42 -25.42 9.43
CA TRP A 97 1.20 -25.58 10.21
C TRP A 97 0.04 -24.73 9.67
N LEU A 98 0.30 -23.48 9.27
CA LEU A 98 -0.75 -22.64 8.67
C LEU A 98 -1.27 -23.24 7.35
N GLN A 99 -0.36 -23.73 6.50
CA GLN A 99 -0.74 -24.37 5.23
C GLN A 99 -1.36 -25.76 5.39
N SER A 100 -1.25 -26.41 6.55
CA SER A 100 -1.96 -27.68 6.78
C SER A 100 -3.49 -27.53 6.78
N PHE A 101 -4.00 -26.30 6.98
CA PHE A 101 -5.43 -25.98 6.84
C PHE A 101 -5.84 -25.58 5.43
N ALA A 102 -4.91 -25.59 4.47
CA ALA A 102 -5.18 -25.13 3.12
C ALA A 102 -6.17 -26.03 2.40
N ASN A 103 -7.16 -25.42 1.75
CA ASN A 103 -8.13 -26.11 0.91
C ASN A 103 -8.53 -25.23 -0.28
N PRO A 104 -9.16 -25.80 -1.34
CA PRO A 104 -9.47 -25.06 -2.56
C PRO A 104 -10.32 -23.80 -2.33
N THR A 105 -11.26 -23.83 -1.37
CA THR A 105 -12.14 -22.70 -1.06
C THR A 105 -11.38 -21.55 -0.42
N PHE A 106 -10.59 -21.82 0.63
CA PHE A 106 -9.77 -20.79 1.27
C PHE A 106 -8.67 -20.29 0.33
N THR A 107 -8.06 -21.16 -0.46
CA THR A 107 -7.05 -20.75 -1.45
C THR A 107 -7.63 -19.82 -2.50
N SER A 108 -8.85 -20.09 -2.98
CA SER A 108 -9.56 -19.21 -3.91
C SER A 108 -9.88 -17.85 -3.27
N TYR A 109 -10.40 -17.86 -2.04
CA TYR A 109 -10.70 -16.64 -1.29
C TYR A 109 -9.45 -15.78 -1.06
N PHE A 110 -8.39 -16.36 -0.49
CA PHE A 110 -7.17 -15.60 -0.19
C PHE A 110 -6.43 -15.16 -1.46
N SER A 111 -6.50 -15.91 -2.55
CA SER A 111 -5.99 -15.48 -3.86
C SER A 111 -6.76 -14.26 -4.38
N PHE A 112 -8.09 -14.28 -4.29
CA PHE A 112 -8.93 -13.13 -4.65
C PHE A 112 -8.61 -11.91 -3.80
N ILE A 113 -8.50 -12.09 -2.47
CA ILE A 113 -8.15 -11.01 -1.55
C ILE A 113 -6.75 -10.45 -1.86
N TYR A 114 -5.76 -11.31 -2.09
CA TYR A 114 -4.39 -10.89 -2.37
C TYR A 114 -4.26 -10.03 -3.63
N ILE A 115 -5.10 -10.27 -4.64
CA ILE A 115 -5.08 -9.52 -5.91
C ILE A 115 -6.14 -8.41 -5.90
N TYR A 116 -7.42 -8.79 -5.97
CA TYR A 116 -8.52 -7.84 -6.14
C TYR A 116 -8.78 -7.06 -4.86
N GLY A 117 -8.84 -7.75 -3.71
CA GLY A 117 -9.08 -7.12 -2.41
C GLY A 117 -8.02 -6.08 -2.08
N TYR A 118 -6.75 -6.42 -2.29
CA TYR A 118 -5.62 -5.52 -2.05
C TYR A 118 -5.64 -4.29 -2.95
N ILE A 119 -5.79 -4.45 -4.28
CA ILE A 119 -5.83 -3.31 -5.20
C ILE A 119 -7.02 -2.41 -4.88
N PHE A 120 -8.20 -3.00 -4.66
CA PHE A 120 -9.39 -2.24 -4.25
C PHE A 120 -9.15 -1.46 -2.95
N LEU A 121 -8.58 -2.10 -1.93
CA LEU A 121 -8.28 -1.49 -0.64
C LEU A 121 -7.34 -0.28 -0.78
N LEU A 122 -6.38 -0.32 -1.71
CA LEU A 122 -5.46 0.80 -1.91
C LEU A 122 -6.04 1.94 -2.74
N VAL A 123 -6.86 1.62 -3.75
CA VAL A 123 -7.35 2.62 -4.72
C VAL A 123 -8.64 3.29 -4.24
N PHE A 124 -9.57 2.55 -3.66
CA PHE A 124 -10.84 3.12 -3.21
C PHE A 124 -10.70 4.31 -2.24
N PRO A 125 -9.82 4.30 -1.21
CA PRO A 125 -9.68 5.46 -0.33
C PRO A 125 -9.14 6.71 -1.04
N VAL A 126 -8.44 6.58 -2.17
CA VAL A 126 -8.05 7.73 -3.02
C VAL A 126 -9.31 8.42 -3.56
N VAL A 127 -10.25 7.64 -4.10
CA VAL A 127 -11.54 8.14 -4.61
C VAL A 127 -12.38 8.72 -3.46
N ALA A 128 -12.52 7.97 -2.36
CA ALA A 128 -13.34 8.38 -1.24
C ALA A 128 -12.82 9.67 -0.57
N TYR A 129 -11.51 9.80 -0.38
CA TYR A 129 -10.92 10.99 0.26
C TYR A 129 -10.80 12.17 -0.69
N PHE A 130 -10.73 11.96 -2.02
CA PHE A 130 -10.83 13.05 -3.00
C PHE A 130 -12.20 13.73 -2.95
N ALA A 131 -13.26 12.96 -2.65
CA ALA A 131 -14.62 13.47 -2.49
C ALA A 131 -14.88 14.18 -1.14
N LEU A 132 -13.90 14.26 -0.24
CA LEU A 132 -14.02 15.00 1.01
C LEU A 132 -13.70 16.48 0.81
N PRO A 133 -14.48 17.42 1.40
CA PRO A 133 -14.26 18.86 1.21
C PRO A 133 -12.89 19.34 1.68
N ASN A 134 -12.30 18.69 2.67
CA ASN A 134 -10.93 18.93 3.08
C ASN A 134 -10.00 17.94 2.36
N SER A 135 -8.97 18.45 1.67
CA SER A 135 -7.95 17.63 0.98
C SER A 135 -6.98 16.92 1.93
N ARG A 136 -6.95 17.30 3.22
CA ARG A 136 -6.03 16.75 4.23
C ARG A 136 -6.06 15.22 4.34
N PRO A 137 -7.21 14.52 4.42
CA PRO A 137 -7.22 13.05 4.54
C PRO A 137 -6.61 12.37 3.31
N LEU A 138 -6.82 12.92 2.11
CA LEU A 138 -6.20 12.39 0.90
C LEU A 138 -4.69 12.67 0.90
N ARG A 139 -4.27 13.88 1.25
CA ARG A 139 -2.84 14.21 1.36
C ARG A 139 -2.14 13.33 2.40
N GLU A 140 -2.77 13.05 3.54
CA GLU A 140 -2.24 12.13 4.57
C GLU A 140 -2.12 10.70 4.03
N LEU A 141 -3.12 10.21 3.28
CA LEU A 141 -3.07 8.90 2.63
C LEU A 141 -1.90 8.82 1.64
N LEU A 142 -1.79 9.79 0.72
CA LEU A 142 -0.74 9.81 -0.31
C LEU A 142 0.65 9.95 0.33
N ALA A 143 0.80 10.79 1.36
CA ALA A 143 2.05 10.91 2.10
C ALA A 143 2.41 9.61 2.84
N ALA A 144 1.44 8.93 3.44
CA ALA A 144 1.67 7.64 4.09
C ALA A 144 2.09 6.57 3.07
N TYR A 145 1.47 6.53 1.88
CA TYR A 145 1.91 5.65 0.80
C TYR A 145 3.34 5.97 0.36
N THR A 146 3.68 7.24 0.15
CA THR A 146 5.04 7.67 -0.19
C THR A 146 6.04 7.17 0.85
N LEU A 147 5.78 7.39 2.14
CA LEU A 147 6.65 6.93 3.21
C LEU A 147 6.79 5.41 3.26
N ASN A 148 5.70 4.67 3.04
CA ASN A 148 5.74 3.21 2.93
C ASN A 148 6.70 2.76 1.83
N TYR A 149 6.57 3.32 0.62
CA TYR A 149 7.43 2.93 -0.50
C TYR A 149 8.89 3.35 -0.31
N VAL A 150 9.15 4.52 0.28
CA VAL A 150 10.52 5.00 0.55
C VAL A 150 11.18 4.15 1.63
N LEU A 151 10.57 4.05 2.82
CA LEU A 151 11.13 3.31 3.95
C LEU A 151 11.22 1.81 3.63
N GLY A 152 10.20 1.25 2.98
CA GLY A 152 10.23 -0.14 2.53
C GLY A 152 11.35 -0.41 1.54
N LEU A 153 11.60 0.51 0.59
CA LEU A 153 12.73 0.37 -0.35
C LEU A 153 14.08 0.41 0.37
N ILE A 154 14.26 1.30 1.35
CA ILE A 154 15.48 1.36 2.17
C ILE A 154 15.68 0.02 2.88
N CYS A 155 14.65 -0.53 3.52
CA CYS A 155 14.72 -1.85 4.14
C CYS A 155 15.08 -2.94 3.12
N TYR A 156 14.46 -2.94 1.94
CA TYR A 156 14.74 -3.93 0.89
C TYR A 156 16.15 -3.83 0.29
N VAL A 157 16.83 -2.70 0.40
CA VAL A 157 18.22 -2.54 -0.04
C VAL A 157 19.19 -3.03 1.04
N VAL A 158 18.85 -2.79 2.31
CA VAL A 158 19.76 -3.04 3.44
C VAL A 158 19.60 -4.45 4.03
N ILE A 159 18.38 -4.99 4.01
CA ILE A 159 18.01 -6.26 4.64
C ILE A 159 17.74 -7.30 3.56
N ILE A 160 18.45 -8.42 3.64
CA ILE A 160 18.19 -9.59 2.79
C ILE A 160 17.27 -10.53 3.55
N ALA A 161 16.10 -10.81 2.98
CA ALA A 161 15.12 -11.73 3.55
C ALA A 161 14.35 -12.42 2.43
N TYR A 162 14.55 -13.74 2.29
CA TYR A 162 13.82 -14.55 1.33
C TYR A 162 12.46 -14.97 1.89
N GLY A 163 11.44 -14.95 1.02
CA GLY A 163 10.11 -15.41 1.39
C GLY A 163 10.05 -16.93 1.65
N PRO A 164 9.07 -17.40 2.45
CA PRO A 164 8.97 -18.80 2.88
C PRO A 164 8.99 -19.80 1.72
N ARG A 165 8.16 -19.56 0.69
CA ARG A 165 8.10 -20.41 -0.52
C ARG A 165 9.38 -20.46 -1.35
N ASN A 166 10.26 -19.47 -1.21
CA ASN A 166 11.55 -19.44 -1.93
C ASN A 166 12.65 -20.12 -1.13
N MET A 167 12.52 -20.15 0.21
CA MET A 167 13.50 -20.74 1.12
C MET A 167 13.22 -22.23 1.38
N MET A 168 11.94 -22.62 1.49
CA MET A 168 11.52 -24.02 1.67
C MET A 168 10.48 -24.43 0.63
N PRO A 169 10.86 -24.51 -0.67
CA PRO A 169 9.91 -24.83 -1.74
C PRO A 169 9.30 -26.24 -1.61
N GLU A 170 9.94 -27.16 -0.89
CA GLU A 170 9.44 -28.51 -0.63
C GLU A 170 8.39 -28.55 0.50
N LEU A 171 8.37 -27.55 1.39
CA LEU A 171 7.52 -27.51 2.58
C LEU A 171 6.42 -26.45 2.51
N VAL A 172 6.64 -25.37 1.74
CA VAL A 172 5.70 -24.25 1.60
C VAL A 172 5.36 -24.05 0.13
N GLN A 173 4.10 -24.31 -0.21
CA GLN A 173 3.61 -24.22 -1.58
C GLN A 173 3.29 -22.78 -1.97
N GLY A 174 3.55 -22.46 -3.24
CA GLY A 174 3.13 -21.20 -3.85
C GLY A 174 1.66 -21.24 -4.26
N LEU A 175 0.74 -21.42 -3.30
CA LEU A 175 -0.68 -21.75 -3.55
C LEU A 175 -1.37 -20.87 -4.60
N LEU A 176 -1.07 -19.56 -4.60
CA LEU A 176 -1.59 -18.62 -5.60
C LEU A 176 -1.17 -18.99 -7.03
N PHE A 177 0.08 -19.39 -7.16
CA PHE A 177 0.77 -19.65 -8.42
C PHE A 177 0.52 -21.04 -8.94
N ASP A 178 0.23 -21.98 -8.06
CA ASP A 178 -0.20 -23.33 -8.41
C ASP A 178 -1.66 -23.33 -8.87
N THR A 179 -2.53 -22.59 -8.16
CA THR A 179 -3.96 -22.50 -8.48
C THR A 179 -4.24 -21.57 -9.66
N TYR A 180 -3.52 -20.45 -9.76
CA TYR A 180 -3.70 -19.44 -10.80
C TYR A 180 -2.36 -18.99 -11.40
N PRO A 181 -1.69 -19.85 -12.21
CA PRO A 181 -0.37 -19.56 -12.78
C PRO A 181 -0.34 -18.25 -13.59
N ARG A 182 -1.47 -17.85 -14.20
CA ARG A 182 -1.60 -16.60 -14.96
C ARG A 182 -1.35 -15.34 -14.12
N TYR A 183 -1.61 -15.37 -12.81
CA TYR A 183 -1.36 -14.21 -11.97
C TYR A 183 0.14 -14.04 -11.64
N GLN A 184 0.98 -15.04 -11.88
CA GLN A 184 2.45 -14.90 -11.82
C GLN A 184 2.94 -13.77 -12.73
N TYR A 185 2.33 -13.58 -13.90
CA TYR A 185 2.73 -12.52 -14.83
C TYR A 185 2.51 -11.13 -14.24
N LEU A 186 1.48 -10.96 -13.41
CA LEU A 186 1.17 -9.70 -12.74
C LEU A 186 2.03 -9.53 -11.48
N THR A 187 2.13 -10.56 -10.65
CA THR A 187 2.88 -10.46 -9.38
C THR A 187 4.38 -10.30 -9.61
N ARG A 188 4.99 -10.90 -10.65
CA ARG A 188 6.42 -10.72 -10.96
C ARG A 188 6.79 -9.28 -11.35
N GLN A 189 5.81 -8.46 -11.77
CA GLN A 189 6.06 -7.04 -12.06
C GLN A 189 6.24 -6.22 -10.77
N VAL A 190 5.67 -6.69 -9.66
CA VAL A 190 5.61 -5.94 -8.39
C VAL A 190 6.40 -6.59 -7.24
N ASN A 191 6.56 -7.91 -7.27
CA ASN A 191 7.23 -8.72 -6.24
C ASN A 191 8.52 -9.34 -6.80
N ARG A 192 9.60 -9.25 -6.01
CA ARG A 192 10.88 -9.92 -6.27
C ARG A 192 11.11 -10.98 -5.19
N ASN A 193 11.92 -11.99 -5.51
CA ASN A 193 12.05 -13.20 -4.68
C ASN A 193 12.89 -13.02 -3.41
N THR A 194 13.68 -11.95 -3.29
CA THR A 194 14.78 -11.85 -2.32
C THR A 194 14.56 -10.87 -1.17
N ASN A 195 13.51 -10.02 -1.22
CA ASN A 195 13.32 -8.91 -0.26
C ASN A 195 11.87 -8.82 0.22
N VAL A 196 11.49 -9.70 1.14
CA VAL A 196 10.14 -9.75 1.70
C VAL A 196 9.97 -8.93 2.99
N PHE A 197 11.06 -8.53 3.64
CA PHE A 197 11.02 -7.83 4.93
C PHE A 197 11.21 -6.30 4.79
N PRO A 198 10.33 -5.46 5.36
CA PRO A 198 9.02 -5.77 5.95
C PRO A 198 7.96 -6.00 4.87
N SER A 199 6.83 -6.59 5.26
CA SER A 199 5.71 -6.82 4.32
C SER A 199 5.02 -5.50 3.94
N LEU A 200 5.27 -5.01 2.72
CA LEU A 200 4.57 -3.80 2.20
C LEU A 200 3.08 -4.03 1.97
N HIS A 201 2.65 -5.23 1.59
CA HIS A 201 1.22 -5.57 1.47
C HIS A 201 0.50 -5.36 2.81
N THR A 202 1.10 -5.85 3.89
CA THR A 202 0.64 -5.61 5.26
C THR A 202 0.66 -4.13 5.58
N SER A 203 1.80 -3.47 5.35
CA SER A 203 1.99 -2.09 5.77
C SER A 203 1.03 -1.11 5.10
N LEU A 204 0.81 -1.24 3.79
CA LEU A 204 -0.13 -0.42 3.05
C LEU A 204 -1.60 -0.74 3.43
N SER A 205 -1.94 -2.01 3.63
CA SER A 205 -3.29 -2.41 4.04
C SER A 205 -3.65 -1.89 5.43
N VAL A 206 -2.73 -2.02 6.40
CA VAL A 206 -2.91 -1.47 7.74
C VAL A 206 -2.92 0.06 7.73
N THR A 207 -2.11 0.70 6.87
CA THR A 207 -2.16 2.16 6.66
C THR A 207 -3.58 2.61 6.29
N VAL A 208 -4.21 1.91 5.34
CA VAL A 208 -5.60 2.21 4.94
C VAL A 208 -6.57 1.97 6.10
N ALA A 209 -6.46 0.85 6.82
CA ALA A 209 -7.35 0.56 7.95
C ALA A 209 -7.26 1.63 9.06
N LEU A 210 -6.05 2.09 9.40
CA LEU A 210 -5.82 3.16 10.38
C LEU A 210 -6.44 4.49 9.93
N LEU A 211 -6.27 4.87 8.66
CA LEU A 211 -6.86 6.11 8.13
C LEU A 211 -8.39 5.99 7.96
N ALA A 212 -8.90 4.80 7.64
CA ALA A 212 -10.34 4.53 7.60
C ALA A 212 -10.96 4.65 9.01
N TYR A 213 -10.26 4.18 10.05
CA TYR A 213 -10.66 4.41 11.44
C TYR A 213 -10.70 5.91 11.78
N ARG A 214 -9.71 6.71 11.34
CA ARG A 214 -9.73 8.16 11.56
C ARG A 214 -10.87 8.87 10.83
N SER A 215 -11.27 8.39 9.66
CA SER A 215 -12.37 8.96 8.86
C SER A 215 -13.75 8.35 9.13
N ARG A 216 -13.88 7.44 10.11
CA ARG A 216 -15.12 6.69 10.41
C ARG A 216 -16.34 7.55 10.72
N ALA A 217 -16.16 8.76 11.25
CA ALA A 217 -17.27 9.68 11.49
C ALA A 217 -17.89 10.19 10.17
N VAL A 218 -17.09 10.30 9.10
CA VAL A 218 -17.54 10.78 7.78
C VAL A 218 -17.92 9.61 6.88
N TYR A 219 -17.17 8.51 6.93
CA TYR A 219 -17.43 7.28 6.18
C TYR A 219 -17.60 6.06 7.11
N PRO A 220 -18.70 5.97 7.88
CA PRO A 220 -18.91 4.90 8.86
C PRO A 220 -19.00 3.51 8.22
N ARG A 221 -19.48 3.43 6.98
CA ARG A 221 -19.55 2.17 6.22
C ARG A 221 -18.19 1.71 5.70
N TRP A 222 -17.26 2.63 5.47
CA TRP A 222 -15.94 2.31 4.92
C TRP A 222 -15.04 1.67 5.97
N HIS A 223 -15.05 2.15 7.21
CA HIS A 223 -14.18 1.65 8.27
C HIS A 223 -14.25 0.12 8.47
N PRO A 224 -15.42 -0.53 8.66
CA PRO A 224 -15.48 -1.97 8.84
C PRO A 224 -15.04 -2.74 7.59
N VAL A 225 -15.38 -2.23 6.39
CA VAL A 225 -14.95 -2.85 5.11
C VAL A 225 -13.42 -2.81 4.98
N ALA A 226 -12.82 -1.65 5.22
CA ALA A 226 -11.38 -1.45 5.15
C ALA A 226 -10.63 -2.30 6.18
N PHE A 227 -11.14 -2.37 7.42
CA PHE A 227 -10.55 -3.18 8.49
C PHE A 227 -10.59 -4.67 8.14
N THR A 228 -11.75 -5.20 7.76
CA THR A 228 -11.90 -6.61 7.39
C THR A 228 -11.01 -6.95 6.20
N LEU A 229 -11.01 -6.13 5.15
CA LEU A 229 -10.14 -6.35 3.99
C LEU A 229 -8.66 -6.30 4.36
N ALA A 230 -8.24 -5.35 5.21
CA ALA A 230 -6.85 -5.26 5.63
C ALA A 230 -6.42 -6.51 6.41
N VAL A 231 -7.25 -6.99 7.34
CA VAL A 231 -7.00 -8.26 8.05
C VAL A 231 -6.92 -9.43 7.06
N SER A 232 -7.86 -9.53 6.11
CA SER A 232 -7.84 -10.59 5.11
C SER A 232 -6.60 -10.54 4.21
N VAL A 233 -6.09 -9.35 3.85
CA VAL A 233 -4.85 -9.20 3.08
C VAL A 233 -3.64 -9.62 3.92
N VAL A 234 -3.60 -9.24 5.20
CA VAL A 234 -2.52 -9.67 6.11
C VAL A 234 -2.50 -11.18 6.30
N LEU A 235 -3.66 -11.82 6.38
CA LEU A 235 -3.73 -13.28 6.47
C LEU A 235 -3.39 -13.94 5.13
N SER A 236 -3.78 -13.34 4.00
CA SER A 236 -3.51 -13.92 2.68
C SER A 236 -2.03 -13.96 2.35
N THR A 237 -1.23 -12.99 2.81
CA THR A 237 0.22 -12.97 2.56
C THR A 237 0.93 -14.16 3.22
N MET A 238 0.53 -14.54 4.42
CA MET A 238 1.08 -15.70 5.13
C MET A 238 0.50 -17.01 4.58
N TYR A 239 -0.83 -17.10 4.41
CA TYR A 239 -1.51 -18.30 3.91
C TYR A 239 -0.96 -18.73 2.53
N LEU A 240 -0.73 -17.78 1.62
CA LEU A 240 -0.19 -18.04 0.28
C LEU A 240 1.34 -18.29 0.26
N GLY A 241 1.99 -18.33 1.44
CA GLY A 241 3.43 -18.61 1.57
C GLY A 241 4.34 -17.48 1.09
N ILE A 242 3.84 -16.23 1.05
CA ILE A 242 4.57 -15.08 0.49
C ILE A 242 5.42 -14.40 1.55
N HIS A 243 4.90 -14.25 2.77
CA HIS A 243 5.54 -13.55 3.88
C HIS A 243 5.58 -14.41 5.14
N TRP A 244 6.64 -14.20 5.93
CA TRP A 244 6.76 -14.68 7.31
C TRP A 244 5.89 -13.84 8.26
N ALA A 245 5.56 -14.38 9.44
CA ALA A 245 4.80 -13.65 10.46
C ALA A 245 5.57 -12.42 10.98
N THR A 246 6.89 -12.51 11.06
CA THR A 246 7.78 -11.41 11.46
C THR A 246 7.78 -10.29 10.42
N ASP A 247 7.75 -10.62 9.12
CA ASP A 247 7.58 -9.63 8.05
C ASP A 247 6.26 -8.86 8.20
N VAL A 248 5.20 -9.57 8.61
CA VAL A 248 3.86 -9.02 8.87
C VAL A 248 3.89 -8.08 10.06
N VAL A 249 4.45 -8.51 11.19
CA VAL A 249 4.57 -7.65 12.39
C VAL A 249 5.37 -6.39 12.08
N ALA A 250 6.51 -6.52 11.39
CA ALA A 250 7.30 -5.36 10.96
C ALA A 250 6.53 -4.46 9.98
N GLY A 251 5.70 -5.03 9.11
CA GLY A 251 4.79 -4.28 8.24
C GLY A 251 3.73 -3.48 9.03
N ILE A 252 3.16 -4.05 10.10
CA ILE A 252 2.21 -3.33 10.97
C ILE A 252 2.89 -2.15 11.66
N VAL A 253 4.10 -2.35 12.17
CA VAL A 253 4.90 -1.28 12.79
C VAL A 253 5.23 -0.17 11.77
N LEU A 254 5.64 -0.56 10.56
CA LEU A 254 5.90 0.39 9.48
C LEU A 254 4.64 1.20 9.12
N ALA A 255 3.47 0.56 9.05
CA ALA A 255 2.21 1.25 8.78
C ALA A 255 1.92 2.33 9.82
N TRP A 256 2.03 1.97 11.10
CA TRP A 256 1.82 2.91 12.20
C TRP A 256 2.79 4.10 12.11
N LEU A 257 4.07 3.83 11.89
CA LEU A 257 5.11 4.86 11.73
C LEU A 257 4.79 5.80 10.56
N CYS A 258 4.49 5.25 9.38
CA CYS A 258 4.15 6.02 8.18
C CYS A 258 2.91 6.89 8.40
N VAL A 259 1.87 6.39 9.07
CA VAL A 259 0.64 7.13 9.37
C VAL A 259 0.90 8.27 10.37
N VAL A 260 1.77 8.06 11.37
CA VAL A 260 2.17 9.10 12.33
C VAL A 260 3.04 10.18 11.67
N LEU A 261 3.99 9.78 10.83
CA LEU A 261 4.85 10.71 10.10
C LEU A 261 4.03 11.50 9.07
N ALA A 262 3.15 10.84 8.31
CA ALA A 262 2.29 11.51 7.33
C ALA A 262 1.39 12.56 7.96
N SER A 263 0.76 12.27 9.11
CA SER A 263 -0.09 13.26 9.79
C SER A 263 0.71 14.46 10.31
N ARG A 264 1.97 14.26 10.73
CA ARG A 264 2.87 15.36 11.11
C ARG A 264 3.33 16.18 9.90
N LEU A 265 3.70 15.53 8.80
CA LEU A 265 4.14 16.20 7.57
C LEU A 265 3.00 17.03 6.96
N VAL A 266 1.81 16.45 6.80
CA VAL A 266 0.66 17.16 6.22
C VAL A 266 0.10 18.20 7.18
N GLY A 267 0.19 17.97 8.50
CA GLY A 267 -0.24 18.91 9.53
C GLY A 267 0.68 20.11 9.71
N ARG A 268 1.98 19.98 9.42
CA ARG A 268 2.97 21.08 9.54
C ARG A 268 3.30 21.74 8.20
N TRP A 269 3.24 21.00 7.10
CA TRP A 269 3.63 21.46 5.77
C TRP A 269 2.41 21.38 4.87
N SER A 270 1.78 22.52 4.65
CA SER A 270 1.00 22.75 3.45
C SER A 270 1.90 23.55 2.51
N PRO A 271 2.63 22.93 1.56
CA PRO A 271 3.34 23.68 0.52
C PRO A 271 2.37 24.56 -0.26
N VAL A 272 1.10 24.16 -0.37
CA VAL A 272 0.02 24.96 -0.96
C VAL A 272 -0.45 26.07 -0.02
N GLY A 273 -0.32 25.91 1.30
CA GLY A 273 -0.53 26.98 2.28
C GLY A 273 0.62 27.97 2.20
N TYR A 274 1.86 27.51 2.35
CA TYR A 274 3.07 28.30 2.20
C TYR A 274 3.14 29.02 0.84
N LEU A 275 2.91 28.34 -0.30
CA LEU A 275 2.94 28.99 -1.61
C LEU A 275 1.75 29.93 -1.82
N ARG A 276 0.54 29.57 -1.38
CA ARG A 276 -0.62 30.47 -1.46
C ARG A 276 -0.41 31.71 -0.60
N ASP A 277 0.07 31.54 0.62
CA ASP A 277 0.38 32.62 1.55
C ASP A 277 1.55 33.45 1.00
N HIS A 278 2.61 32.82 0.47
CA HIS A 278 3.75 33.50 -0.14
C HIS A 278 3.42 34.26 -1.43
N PHE A 279 2.53 33.72 -2.29
CA PHE A 279 2.06 34.42 -3.49
C PHE A 279 1.00 35.49 -3.19
N ARG A 280 0.23 35.30 -2.11
CA ARG A 280 -0.74 36.27 -1.60
C ARG A 280 -0.06 37.43 -0.89
N ASP A 281 0.96 37.17 -0.08
CA ASP A 281 1.79 38.18 0.59
C ASP A 281 2.61 38.99 -0.42
N ARG A 282 2.88 38.44 -1.61
CA ARG A 282 3.46 39.17 -2.76
C ARG A 282 2.44 39.93 -3.61
N GLY A 283 1.14 39.92 -3.25
CA GLY A 283 0.10 40.70 -3.91
C GLY A 283 -0.43 40.14 -5.23
N TRP A 284 -0.16 38.88 -5.56
CA TRP A 284 -0.61 38.26 -6.83
C TRP A 284 -2.03 37.67 -6.76
N LEU A 285 -2.56 37.51 -5.55
CA LEU A 285 -3.92 37.06 -5.28
C LEU A 285 -4.55 38.12 -4.37
N GLY A 286 -5.61 38.77 -4.86
CA GLY A 286 -6.28 39.89 -4.17
C GLY A 286 -6.63 39.58 -2.71
N SER A 287 -6.65 40.64 -1.90
CA SER A 287 -6.94 40.57 -0.47
C SER A 287 -8.35 40.00 -0.19
N ARG A 288 -8.50 39.35 0.96
CA ARG A 288 -9.79 38.84 1.45
C ARG A 288 -10.80 40.00 1.49
N PRO A 289 -12.02 39.84 0.95
CA PRO A 289 -13.11 40.72 1.38
C PRO A 289 -13.34 40.50 2.90
N PRO A 290 -13.66 41.57 3.65
CA PRO A 290 -13.94 41.45 5.07
C PRO A 290 -15.13 40.50 5.27
N GLU A 291 -14.99 39.58 6.23
CA GLU A 291 -16.08 38.69 6.61
C GLU A 291 -17.22 39.51 7.24
N PRO A 292 -18.50 39.22 6.91
CA PRO A 292 -19.65 39.81 7.58
C PRO A 292 -19.83 39.29 9.00
#